data_AF-D3FPZ5-F1
#
_entry.id   AF-D3FPZ5-F1
#
_cell.length_a   1.000
_cell.length_b   1.000
_cell.length_c   1.000
_cell.angle_alpha   90.00
_cell.angle_beta   90.00
_cell.angle_gamma   90.00
#
_symmetry.space_group_name_H-M   'P 1'
#
loop_
_entity.id
_entity.type
_entity.pdbx_description
1 polymer ?
#
loop_
_entity_poly.entity_id
_entity_poly.type
_entity_poly.pdbx_seq_one_letter_code
_entity_poly.pdbx_strand_id
1 'polypeptide(L)' 'MDRNAQKQHIPEVMEKGMQHAHGITHEEYVNDLDKKIEVEKAREEDYRKNKELQKQLNNNIPK' A
#
# COMPACT_ATOMS: atom_id res chain seq x y z
N MET A 1 -0.44 -15.40 -5.90
CA MET A 1 -1.82 -14.95 -6.19
C MET A 1 -1.94 -14.80 -7.69
N ASP A 2 -2.82 -15.58 -8.31
CA ASP A 2 -2.95 -15.63 -9.75
C ASP A 2 -3.68 -14.37 -10.24
N ARG A 3 -2.94 -13.44 -10.88
CA ARG A 3 -3.42 -12.10 -11.28
C ARG A 3 -4.58 -12.14 -12.30
N ASN A 4 -4.86 -13.31 -12.88
CA ASN A 4 -5.95 -13.52 -13.83
C ASN A 4 -7.33 -13.69 -13.18
N ALA A 5 -7.44 -13.81 -11.85
CA ALA A 5 -8.72 -14.00 -11.17
C ALA A 5 -9.49 -12.69 -10.88
N GLN A 6 -8.90 -11.51 -11.17
CA GLN A 6 -9.44 -10.20 -10.78
C GLN A 6 -9.72 -9.26 -11.97
N LYS A 7 -9.95 -9.78 -13.18
CA LYS A 7 -10.80 -9.05 -14.13
C LYS A 7 -12.24 -9.12 -13.64
N GLN A 8 -12.51 -8.49 -12.49
CA GLN A 8 -13.88 -8.18 -12.12
C GLN A 8 -14.45 -7.31 -13.24
N HIS A 9 -15.66 -7.60 -13.68
CA HIS A 9 -16.35 -6.76 -14.64
C HIS A 9 -16.52 -5.39 -13.99
N ILE A 10 -15.65 -4.44 -14.33
CA ILE A 10 -15.77 -3.06 -13.88
C ILE A 10 -17.01 -2.51 -14.57
N PRO A 11 -18.01 -2.01 -13.83
CA PRO A 11 -19.16 -1.38 -14.45
C PRO A 11 -18.68 -0.18 -15.26
N GLU A 12 -19.12 -0.08 -16.51
CA GLU A 12 -18.75 1.02 -17.41
C GLU A 12 -19.03 2.41 -16.81
N VAL A 13 -20.04 2.50 -15.94
CA VAL A 13 -20.40 3.70 -15.17
C VAL A 13 -19.28 4.12 -14.22
N MET A 14 -18.61 3.16 -13.56
CA MET A 14 -17.50 3.45 -12.65
C MET A 14 -16.29 3.94 -13.44
N GLU A 15 -15.93 3.27 -14.53
CA GLU A 15 -14.80 3.66 -15.39
C GLU A 15 -15.00 5.09 -15.94
N LYS A 16 -16.18 5.38 -16.49
CA LYS A 16 -16.55 6.72 -16.97
C LYS A 16 -16.55 7.75 -15.85
N GLY A 17 -17.05 7.40 -14.67
CA GLY A 17 -17.07 8.28 -13.51
C GLY A 17 -15.67 8.66 -13.03
N MET A 18 -14.76 7.69 -12.93
CA MET A 18 -13.36 7.91 -12.52
C MET A 18 -12.60 8.73 -13.55
N GLN A 19 -12.77 8.42 -14.84
CA GLN A 19 -12.14 9.18 -15.91
C GLN A 19 -12.67 10.63 -15.96
N HIS A 20 -13.97 10.84 -15.78
CA HIS A 20 -14.56 12.18 -15.81
C HIS A 20 -14.19 13.03 -14.58
N ALA A 21 -14.22 12.44 -13.38
CA ALA A 21 -13.97 13.18 -12.14
C ALA A 21 -12.48 13.37 -11.83
N HIS A 22 -11.66 12.38 -12.17
CA HIS A 22 -10.27 12.29 -11.72
C HIS A 22 -9.27 12.09 -12.86
N GLY A 23 -9.73 11.89 -14.11
CA GLY A 23 -8.85 11.70 -15.26
C GLY A 23 -8.09 10.38 -15.26
N ILE A 24 -8.48 9.41 -14.42
CA ILE A 24 -7.81 8.13 -14.25
C ILE A 24 -8.76 6.97 -14.53
N THR A 25 -8.20 5.88 -15.04
CA THR A 25 -8.87 4.59 -15.18
C THR A 25 -8.90 3.85 -13.84
N HIS A 26 -9.79 2.87 -13.72
CA HIS A 26 -9.78 2.00 -12.55
C HIS A 26 -8.46 1.20 -12.44
N GLU A 27 -7.88 0.78 -13.57
CA GLU A 27 -6.60 0.06 -13.58
C GLU A 27 -5.45 0.91 -13.02
N GLU A 28 -5.36 2.18 -13.43
CA GLU A 28 -4.37 3.12 -12.87
C GLU A 28 -4.56 3.32 -11.37
N TYR A 29 -5.82 3.46 -10.92
CA TYR A 29 -6.14 3.56 -9.50
C TYR A 29 -5.68 2.33 -8.71
N VAL A 30 -5.95 1.12 -9.20
CA VAL A 30 -5.51 -0.14 -8.55
C VAL A 30 -3.99 -0.23 -8.49
N ASN A 31 -3.31 0.04 -9.61
CA ASN A 31 -1.85 0.01 -9.66
C ASN A 31 -1.23 1.00 -8.65
N ASP A 32 -1.80 2.20 -8.50
CA ASP A 32 -1.32 3.17 -7.53
C ASP A 32 -1.66 2.77 -6.08
N LEU A 33 -2.79 2.10 -5.86
CA LEU A 33 -3.14 1.56 -4.56
C LEU A 33 -2.16 0.46 -4.13
N ASP A 34 -1.79 -0.46 -5.04
CA ASP A 34 -0.82 -1.51 -4.76
C ASP A 34 0.55 -0.93 -4.38
N LYS A 35 1.04 0.08 -5.13
CA LYS A 35 2.27 0.80 -4.77
C LYS A 35 2.19 1.43 -3.38
N LYS A 36 1.05 2.05 -3.03
CA LYS A 36 0.85 2.63 -1.69
C LYS A 36 0.90 1.55 -0.60
N ILE A 37 0.26 0.40 -0.83
CA ILE A 37 0.28 -0.73 0.11
C ILE A 37 1.71 -1.24 0.31
N GLU A 38 2.51 -1.34 -0.76
CA GLU A 38 3.93 -1.75 -0.66
C GLU A 38 4.75 -0.77 0.19
N VAL A 39 4.54 0.54 0.00
CA VAL A 39 5.20 1.57 0.81
C VAL A 39 4.80 1.46 2.28
N GLU A 40 3.52 1.27 2.60
CA GLU A 40 3.07 1.14 3.99
C GLU A 40 3.60 -0.15 4.65
N LYS A 41 3.70 -1.26 3.92
CA LYS A 41 4.36 -2.48 4.42
C LYS A 41 5.82 -2.22 4.79
N ALA A 42 6.55 -1.53 3.92
CA ALA A 42 7.94 -1.18 4.18
C ALA A 42 8.09 -0.26 5.41
N ARG A 43 7.17 0.70 5.59
CA ARG A 43 7.15 1.58 6.78
C ARG A 43 6.90 0.80 8.07
N GLU A 44 5.97 -0.14 8.06
CA GLU A 44 5.69 -0.97 9.25
C GLU A 44 6.91 -1.82 9.63
N GLU A 45 7.61 -2.39 8.64
CA GLU A 45 8.82 -3.14 8.89
C GLU A 45 9.94 -2.27 9.48
N ASP A 46 10.14 -1.07 8.96
CA ASP A 46 11.12 -0.11 9.48
C ASP A 46 10.78 0.33 10.90
N TYR A 47 9.52 0.65 11.16
CA TYR A 47 9.04 0.99 12.50
C TYR A 47 9.33 -0.14 13.50
N ARG A 48 9.05 -1.39 13.13
CA ARG A 48 9.33 -2.57 13.97
C ARG A 48 10.83 -2.73 14.25
N LYS A 49 11.69 -2.54 13.24
CA LYS A 49 13.15 -2.61 13.41
C LYS A 49 13.66 -1.51 14.34
N ASN A 50 13.20 -0.29 14.14
CA ASN A 50 13.58 0.86 14.97
C ASN A 50 13.13 0.67 16.43
N LYS A 51 11.92 0.16 16.64
CA LYS A 51 11.41 -0.13 17.98
C LYS A 51 12.24 -1.19 18.70
N GLU A 52 12.66 -2.24 17.99
CA GLU A 52 13.54 -3.27 18.56
C GLU A 52 14.94 -2.71 18.87
N LEU A 53 15.50 -1.88 17.97
CA LEU A 53 16.78 -1.22 18.22
C LEU A 53 16.71 -0.29 19.44
N GLN A 54 15.65 0.50 19.59
CA GLN A 54 15.45 1.37 20.76
C GLN A 54 15.40 0.55 22.05
N LYS A 55 14.70 -0.59 22.04
CA LYS A 55 14.64 -1.50 23.19
C LYS A 55 16.05 -2.01 23.56
N GLN A 56 16.84 -2.42 22.57
CA GLN A 56 18.21 -2.89 22.79
C GLN A 56 19.11 -1.79 23.36
N LEU A 57 19.02 -0.56 22.81
CA LEU A 57 19.77 0.59 23.32
C LEU A 57 19.40 0.89 24.77
N ASN A 58 18.10 0.94 25.10
CA ASN A 58 17.65 1.20 26.47
C ASN A 58 18.15 0.15 27.46
N ASN A 59 18.23 -1.13 27.07
CA ASN A 59 18.76 -2.18 27.92
C ASN A 59 20.28 -2.07 28.16
N ASN A 60 21.00 -1.41 27.25
CA ASN A 60 22.45 -1.26 27.30
C ASN A 60 22.89 0.05 27.97
N ILE A 61 21.96 0.88 28.45
CA ILE A 61 22.29 2.06 29.24
C ILE A 61 22.50 1.61 30.70
N PRO A 62 23.73 1.65 31.23
CA PRO A 62 23.96 1.37 32.65
C PRO A 62 23.26 2.44 33.52
N LYS A 63 22.71 2.00 34.65
CA LYS A 63 22.01 2.86 35.62
C LYS A 63 22.93 3.87 36.29
#